data_AF-A0A256W8T6-F1
#
_entry.id   AF-A0A256W8T6-F1
#
_cell.length_a   1.000
_cell.length_b   1.000
_cell.length_c   1.000
_cell.angle_alpha   90.00
_cell.angle_beta   90.00
_cell.angle_gamma   90.00
#
_symmetry.space_group_name_H-M   'P 1'
#
loop_
_entity.id
_entity.type
_entity.pdbx_description
1 polymer ?
#
loop_
_entity_poly.entity_id
_entity_poly.type
_entity_poly.pdbx_seq_one_letter_code
_entity_poly.pdbx_strand_id
1 'polypeptide(L)'
;TEFGSFDIFAITPEYYYVESLNLAEGSRYINDNDVEGYRKVVSLGKVVKEALFKGEDPLGKYVKINGVPFKVVGHFDDPGGDRDVSRVYIPVTTAQRVFNMGNRIRNVCLMLDNATSAESQDVLEEAKTLLAQKYKFDAKDPRALFTYNSIEQFQQFMDLFAGIRLFIWIIGIGTIIAGIVGVSNIMMIVVKDRTKEIYRAGDGCRAAGTGIQCAATGRLFCQSRSGFQYCNWRHRNINNLRCHCRPCPGTKSRRSQAGGSVEG
;
A
#
# COMPACT_ATOMS: atom_id res chain seq x y z
N THR A 1 -10.68 -4.72 43.71
CA THR A 1 -10.98 -3.55 42.86
C THR A 1 -9.73 -3.25 42.09
N GLU A 2 -9.76 -3.45 40.78
CA GLU A 2 -8.67 -3.05 39.90
C GLU A 2 -8.70 -1.52 39.72
N PHE A 3 -7.53 -0.90 39.58
CA PHE A 3 -7.38 0.54 39.36
C PHE A 3 -6.37 0.76 38.25
N GLY A 4 -6.57 1.81 37.45
CA GLY A 4 -5.64 2.22 36.41
C GLY A 4 -5.79 3.71 36.11
N SER A 5 -4.74 4.30 35.56
CA SER A 5 -4.77 5.68 35.08
C SER A 5 -5.03 5.66 33.58
N PHE A 6 -6.16 6.20 33.16
CA PHE A 6 -6.59 6.26 31.77
C PHE A 6 -7.09 7.65 31.43
N ASP A 7 -6.96 8.02 30.16
CA ASP A 7 -7.46 9.30 29.68
C ASP A 7 -8.98 9.26 29.50
N ILE A 8 -9.64 10.29 30.02
CA ILE A 8 -11.09 10.44 29.95
C ILE A 8 -11.41 11.46 28.88
N PHE A 9 -12.23 11.05 27.92
CA PHE A 9 -12.69 11.88 26.82
C PHE A 9 -14.19 12.12 26.94
N ALA A 10 -14.52 13.39 26.98
CA ALA A 10 -15.89 13.89 26.99
C ALA A 10 -16.32 14.10 25.54
N ILE A 11 -17.24 13.27 25.06
CA ILE A 11 -17.58 13.19 23.64
C ILE A 11 -19.06 13.49 23.38
N THR A 12 -19.35 13.81 22.13
CA THR A 12 -20.69 13.81 21.56
C THR A 12 -20.91 12.54 20.73
N PRO A 13 -22.16 12.14 20.44
CA PRO A 13 -22.47 10.91 19.72
C PRO A 13 -21.85 10.87 18.31
N GLU A 14 -21.71 12.02 17.66
CA GLU A 14 -21.16 12.15 16.31
C GLU A 14 -19.66 11.82 16.25
N TYR A 15 -18.96 11.85 17.39
CA TYR A 15 -17.56 11.46 17.47
C TYR A 15 -17.33 9.99 17.03
N TYR A 16 -18.39 9.17 17.08
CA TYR A 16 -18.38 7.81 16.54
C TYR A 16 -17.96 7.76 15.06
N TYR A 17 -18.44 8.69 14.23
CA TYR A 17 -18.15 8.73 12.80
C TYR A 17 -16.74 9.24 12.52
N VAL A 18 -16.24 10.15 13.37
CA VAL A 18 -14.90 10.75 13.23
C VAL A 18 -13.80 9.70 13.39
N GLU A 19 -13.89 8.86 14.44
CA GLU A 19 -12.89 7.82 14.72
C GLU A 19 -13.22 6.46 14.08
N SER A 20 -14.40 6.30 13.47
CA SER A 20 -14.83 5.05 12.80
C SER A 20 -14.66 3.79 13.68
N LEU A 21 -15.19 3.85 14.90
CA LEU A 21 -14.98 2.83 15.93
C LEU A 21 -15.79 1.54 15.69
N ASN A 22 -15.22 0.39 16.05
CA ASN A 22 -15.93 -0.88 16.05
C ASN A 22 -16.55 -1.16 17.43
N LEU A 23 -17.88 -1.21 17.49
CA LEU A 23 -18.61 -1.54 18.71
C LEU A 23 -18.66 -3.06 18.90
N ALA A 24 -18.47 -3.51 20.13
CA ALA A 24 -18.65 -4.92 20.47
C ALA A 24 -20.13 -5.34 20.42
N GLU A 25 -20.39 -6.62 20.21
CA GLU A 25 -21.75 -7.16 20.17
C GLU A 25 -22.51 -6.89 21.49
N GLY A 26 -23.78 -6.49 21.37
CA GLY A 26 -24.64 -6.15 22.51
C GLY A 26 -24.28 -4.84 23.22
N SER A 27 -23.20 -4.16 22.80
CA SER A 27 -22.80 -2.87 23.34
C SER A 27 -23.55 -1.71 22.67
N ARG A 28 -23.69 -0.61 23.40
CA ARG A 28 -24.27 0.63 22.88
C ARG A 28 -23.25 1.76 23.01
N TYR A 29 -23.19 2.63 22.01
CA TYR A 29 -22.44 3.88 22.12
C TYR A 29 -23.19 4.94 22.93
N ILE A 30 -22.56 6.10 23.15
CA ILE A 30 -23.22 7.25 23.76
C ILE A 30 -24.18 7.85 22.73
N ASN A 31 -25.45 8.04 23.12
CA ASN A 31 -26.50 8.57 22.25
C ASN A 31 -26.94 9.97 22.72
N ASP A 32 -27.69 10.69 21.89
CA ASP A 32 -28.19 12.04 22.20
C ASP A 32 -29.00 12.08 23.50
N ASN A 33 -29.85 11.07 23.72
CA ASN A 33 -30.62 10.94 24.97
C ASN A 33 -29.76 10.88 26.25
N ASP A 34 -28.52 10.35 26.16
CA ASP A 34 -27.61 10.34 27.30
C ASP A 34 -26.98 11.70 27.54
N VAL A 35 -26.74 12.45 26.45
CA VAL A 35 -26.19 13.81 26.48
C VAL A 35 -27.25 14.79 27.02
N GLU A 36 -28.47 14.77 26.48
CA GLU A 36 -29.58 15.61 26.95
C GLU A 36 -29.99 15.26 28.39
N GLY A 37 -30.01 13.96 28.71
CA GLY A 37 -30.39 13.47 30.03
C GLY A 37 -29.31 13.55 31.11
N TYR A 38 -28.12 14.09 30.82
CA TYR A 38 -26.97 14.14 31.73
C TYR A 38 -26.67 12.78 32.38
N ARG A 39 -26.81 11.70 31.61
CA ARG A 39 -26.72 10.34 32.16
C ARG A 39 -25.26 9.99 32.46
N LYS A 40 -25.04 9.39 33.63
CA LYS A 40 -23.73 8.90 34.07
C LYS A 40 -23.43 7.54 33.44
N VAL A 41 -23.24 7.55 32.14
CA VAL A 41 -22.89 6.37 31.32
C VAL A 41 -21.45 6.48 30.84
N VAL A 42 -20.84 5.33 30.58
CA VAL A 42 -19.46 5.24 30.08
C VAL A 42 -19.34 4.15 29.01
N SER A 43 -18.57 4.45 27.97
CA SER A 43 -18.10 3.47 26.98
C SER A 43 -16.59 3.29 27.12
N LEU A 44 -16.13 2.05 27.17
CA LEU A 44 -14.73 1.70 27.47
C LEU A 44 -13.98 1.27 26.22
N GLY A 45 -12.76 1.77 26.03
CA GLY A 45 -11.83 1.17 25.07
C GLY A 45 -11.42 -0.24 25.52
N LYS A 46 -11.07 -1.10 24.57
CA LYS A 46 -10.70 -2.51 24.81
C LYS A 46 -9.58 -2.68 25.83
N VAL A 47 -8.53 -1.86 25.81
CA VAL A 47 -7.41 -1.94 26.78
C VAL A 47 -7.91 -1.61 28.19
N VAL A 48 -8.82 -0.63 28.33
CA VAL A 48 -9.40 -0.26 29.62
C VAL A 48 -10.29 -1.38 30.15
N LYS A 49 -11.10 -1.99 29.29
CA LYS A 49 -11.92 -3.16 29.64
C LYS A 49 -11.03 -4.31 30.13
N GLU A 50 -10.00 -4.66 29.38
CA GLU A 50 -9.10 -5.77 29.72
C GLU A 50 -8.39 -5.53 31.06
N ALA A 51 -7.93 -4.31 31.30
CA ALA A 51 -7.28 -3.93 32.55
C ALA A 51 -8.22 -3.98 33.77
N LEU A 52 -9.47 -3.50 33.63
CA LEU A 52 -10.40 -3.39 34.75
C LEU A 52 -11.20 -4.66 35.03
N PHE A 53 -11.54 -5.43 33.98
CA PHE A 53 -12.46 -6.56 34.06
C PHE A 53 -11.81 -7.91 33.77
N LYS A 54 -10.53 -7.98 33.35
CA LYS A 54 -9.75 -9.23 33.15
C LYS A 54 -10.47 -10.33 32.36
N GLY A 55 -11.30 -9.94 31.39
CA GLY A 55 -12.08 -10.87 30.55
C GLY A 55 -13.54 -11.08 30.99
N GLU A 56 -13.98 -10.51 32.12
CA GLU A 56 -15.40 -10.47 32.45
C GLU A 56 -16.18 -9.47 31.58
N ASP A 57 -17.49 -9.72 31.43
CA ASP A 57 -18.38 -8.77 30.75
C ASP A 57 -18.53 -7.47 31.57
N PRO A 58 -18.16 -6.30 31.02
CA PRO A 58 -18.27 -5.03 31.71
C PRO A 58 -19.69 -4.44 31.62
N LEU A 59 -20.56 -4.93 30.73
CA LEU A 59 -21.87 -4.33 30.45
C LEU A 59 -22.75 -4.26 31.71
N GLY A 60 -23.33 -3.10 31.97
CA GLY A 60 -24.23 -2.86 33.10
C GLY A 60 -23.55 -2.72 34.47
N LYS A 61 -22.26 -3.03 34.59
CA LYS A 61 -21.47 -2.81 35.81
C LYS A 61 -21.16 -1.33 36.00
N TYR A 62 -20.74 -0.97 37.21
CA TYR A 62 -20.36 0.40 37.55
C TYR A 62 -18.84 0.54 37.67
N VAL A 63 -18.30 1.59 37.06
CA VAL A 63 -16.90 1.99 37.19
C VAL A 63 -16.84 3.35 37.87
N LYS A 64 -15.86 3.55 38.76
CA LYS A 64 -15.65 4.84 39.42
C LYS A 64 -14.62 5.65 38.65
N ILE A 65 -15.03 6.82 38.17
CA ILE A 65 -14.17 7.78 37.50
C ILE A 65 -14.04 8.98 38.43
N ASN A 66 -12.83 9.26 38.94
CA ASN A 66 -12.57 10.33 39.92
C ASN A 66 -13.56 10.35 41.10
N GLY A 67 -13.87 9.15 41.64
CA GLY A 67 -14.78 8.99 42.78
C GLY A 67 -16.27 8.94 42.43
N VAL A 68 -16.66 9.22 41.17
CA VAL A 68 -18.07 9.22 40.73
C VAL A 68 -18.41 7.92 40.01
N PRO A 69 -19.51 7.23 40.35
CA PRO A 69 -19.91 6.00 39.69
C PRO A 69 -20.57 6.28 38.33
N PHE A 70 -20.11 5.59 37.29
CA PHE A 70 -20.66 5.58 35.93
C PHE A 70 -21.06 4.16 35.56
N LYS A 71 -22.20 4.01 34.89
CA LYS A 71 -22.68 2.71 34.39
C LYS A 71 -22.07 2.43 33.01
N VAL A 72 -21.46 1.26 32.85
CA VAL A 72 -20.91 0.84 31.56
C VAL A 72 -22.05 0.45 30.63
N VAL A 73 -22.13 1.11 29.47
CA VAL A 73 -23.12 0.83 28.42
C VAL A 73 -22.53 0.09 27.23
N GLY A 74 -21.21 0.16 27.07
CA GLY A 74 -20.54 -0.47 25.96
C GLY A 74 -19.02 -0.47 26.06
N HIS A 75 -18.42 -1.16 25.11
CA HIS A 75 -17.00 -1.10 24.86
C HIS A 75 -16.74 -1.17 23.36
N PHE A 76 -15.64 -0.55 22.93
CA PHE A 76 -15.27 -0.42 21.53
C PHE A 76 -13.81 -0.82 21.31
N ASP A 77 -13.53 -1.19 20.06
CA ASP A 77 -12.20 -1.41 19.52
C ASP A 77 -11.96 -0.40 18.39
N ASP A 78 -10.73 0.05 18.22
CA ASP A 78 -10.34 0.95 17.15
C ASP A 78 -9.41 0.20 16.18
N PRO A 79 -9.86 -0.15 14.97
CA PRO A 79 -9.01 -0.79 13.97
C PRO A 79 -7.93 0.14 13.41
N GLY A 80 -8.10 1.46 13.56
CA GLY A 80 -7.25 2.51 13.01
C GLY A 80 -6.03 2.88 13.87
N GLY A 81 -5.99 2.47 15.14
CA GLY A 81 -4.80 2.63 15.98
C GLY A 81 -5.03 2.43 17.48
N ASP A 82 -3.94 2.22 18.23
CA ASP A 82 -3.98 1.90 19.66
C ASP A 82 -4.35 3.09 20.57
N ARG A 83 -4.35 4.32 20.03
CA ARG A 83 -4.45 5.54 20.84
C ARG A 83 -5.81 5.65 21.53
N ASP A 84 -6.88 5.33 20.81
CA ASP A 84 -8.25 5.48 21.29
C ASP A 84 -8.74 4.27 22.08
N VAL A 85 -8.09 3.12 21.91
CA VAL A 85 -8.36 1.87 22.64
C VAL A 85 -8.03 1.97 24.13
N SER A 86 -7.16 2.91 24.52
CA SER A 86 -6.78 3.18 25.91
C SER A 86 -7.67 4.24 26.61
N ARG A 87 -8.67 4.78 25.91
CA ARG A 87 -9.49 5.90 26.38
C ARG A 87 -10.82 5.45 26.96
N VAL A 88 -11.39 6.34 27.77
CA VAL A 88 -12.71 6.20 28.37
C VAL A 88 -13.62 7.30 27.86
N TYR A 89 -14.75 6.93 27.27
CA TYR A 89 -15.72 7.88 26.71
C TYR A 89 -16.90 8.11 27.64
N ILE A 90 -17.17 9.38 27.91
CA ILE A 90 -18.31 9.85 28.69
C ILE A 90 -19.05 10.98 27.95
N PRO A 91 -20.35 11.18 28.18
CA PRO A 91 -21.09 12.26 27.55
C PRO A 91 -20.54 13.63 27.95
N VAL A 92 -20.40 14.55 26.99
CA VAL A 92 -19.83 15.88 27.21
C VAL A 92 -20.56 16.68 28.29
N THR A 93 -21.89 16.68 28.26
CA THR A 93 -22.75 17.38 29.22
C THR A 93 -22.60 16.83 30.64
N THR A 94 -22.48 15.50 30.75
CA THR A 94 -22.25 14.81 32.03
C THR A 94 -20.88 15.18 32.60
N ALA A 95 -19.83 15.17 31.76
CA ALA A 95 -18.48 15.56 32.19
C ALA A 95 -18.44 17.01 32.69
N GLN A 96 -19.09 17.93 31.97
CA GLN A 96 -19.17 19.35 32.34
C GLN A 96 -19.83 19.57 33.70
N ARG A 97 -20.91 18.83 34.01
CA ARG A 97 -21.64 18.93 35.28
C ARG A 97 -20.92 18.21 36.42
N VAL A 98 -20.39 17.01 36.19
CA VAL A 98 -19.78 16.17 37.23
C VAL A 98 -18.41 16.71 37.66
N PHE A 99 -17.60 17.21 36.72
CA PHE A 99 -16.25 17.69 36.98
C PHE A 99 -16.14 19.22 37.02
N ASN A 100 -17.28 19.92 37.07
CA ASN A 100 -17.36 21.37 37.15
C ASN A 100 -16.53 22.10 36.06
N MET A 101 -16.53 21.58 34.83
CA MET A 101 -15.75 22.13 33.71
C MET A 101 -16.42 23.35 33.06
N GLY A 102 -17.63 23.69 33.48
CA GLY A 102 -18.43 24.78 32.90
C GLY A 102 -18.76 24.54 31.42
N ASN A 103 -19.09 25.60 30.69
CA ASN A 103 -19.36 25.52 29.25
C ASN A 103 -18.09 25.74 28.42
N ARG A 104 -17.03 24.99 28.74
CA ARG A 104 -15.74 25.04 28.03
C ARG A 104 -15.54 23.71 27.30
N ILE A 105 -15.15 23.81 26.03
CA ILE A 105 -14.83 22.67 25.18
C ILE A 105 -13.35 22.76 24.85
N ARG A 106 -12.63 21.65 25.02
CA ARG A 106 -11.17 21.60 24.80
C ARG A 106 -10.82 21.35 23.34
N ASN A 107 -11.56 20.47 22.68
CA ASN A 107 -11.30 20.05 21.30
C ASN A 107 -12.61 20.08 20.52
N VAL A 108 -12.53 20.49 19.25
CA VAL A 108 -13.61 20.39 18.29
C VAL A 108 -13.07 19.60 17.11
N CYS A 109 -13.81 18.57 16.70
CA CYS A 109 -13.48 17.74 15.55
C CYS A 109 -14.47 18.06 14.44
N LEU A 110 -13.96 18.17 13.22
CA LEU A 110 -14.75 18.38 12.02
C LEU A 110 -14.42 17.25 11.06
N MET A 111 -15.46 16.59 10.54
CA MET A 111 -15.34 15.57 9.52
C MET A 111 -15.84 16.15 8.20
N LEU A 112 -15.08 15.91 7.14
CA LEU A 112 -15.36 16.37 5.80
C LEU A 112 -15.53 15.15 4.90
N ASP A 113 -16.67 15.01 4.26
CA ASP A 113 -16.93 13.92 3.32
C ASP A 113 -16.29 14.24 1.97
N ASN A 114 -15.40 13.35 1.50
CA ASN A 114 -14.77 13.42 0.16
C ASN A 114 -14.07 14.76 -0.18
N ALA A 115 -13.53 15.46 0.82
CA ALA A 115 -12.82 16.72 0.57
C ALA A 115 -11.39 16.48 0.05
N THR A 116 -10.96 17.33 -0.87
CA THR A 116 -9.54 17.46 -1.22
C THR A 116 -8.75 18.18 -0.12
N SER A 117 -7.42 18.02 -0.14
CA SER A 117 -6.54 18.71 0.81
C SER A 117 -6.68 20.22 0.79
N ALA A 118 -6.97 20.81 -0.38
CA ALA A 118 -7.18 22.25 -0.51
C ALA A 118 -8.48 22.70 0.17
N GLU A 119 -9.59 22.03 -0.14
CA GLU A 119 -10.90 22.31 0.47
C GLU A 119 -10.87 22.15 2.00
N SER A 120 -10.17 21.12 2.48
CA SER A 120 -9.98 20.91 3.92
C SER A 120 -9.23 22.06 4.59
N GLN A 121 -8.23 22.63 3.92
CA GLN A 121 -7.49 23.77 4.44
C GLN A 121 -8.34 25.05 4.44
N ASP A 122 -9.10 25.30 3.39
CA ASP A 122 -10.00 26.45 3.30
C ASP A 122 -11.06 26.44 4.41
N VAL A 123 -11.69 25.27 4.65
CA VAL A 123 -12.66 25.10 5.74
C VAL A 123 -12.00 25.32 7.11
N LEU A 124 -10.77 24.87 7.29
CA LEU A 124 -10.03 25.04 8.53
C LEU A 124 -9.68 26.51 8.79
N GLU A 125 -9.32 27.27 7.75
CA GLU A 125 -9.09 28.72 7.84
C GLU A 125 -10.37 29.50 8.11
N GLU A 126 -11.48 29.12 7.48
CA GLU A 126 -12.79 29.69 7.76
C GLU A 126 -13.22 29.43 9.21
N ALA A 127 -13.11 28.19 9.69
CA ALA A 127 -13.42 27.81 11.06
C ALA A 127 -12.53 28.58 12.07
N LYS A 128 -11.24 28.73 11.79
CA LYS A 128 -10.32 29.57 12.58
C LYS A 128 -10.80 31.01 12.65
N THR A 129 -11.16 31.59 11.51
CA THR A 129 -11.58 32.98 11.42
C THR A 129 -12.88 33.23 12.21
N LEU A 130 -13.84 32.32 12.11
CA LEU A 130 -15.09 32.38 12.88
C LEU A 130 -14.84 32.27 14.38
N LEU A 131 -13.96 31.35 14.81
CA LEU A 131 -13.58 31.21 16.22
C LEU A 131 -12.81 32.43 16.72
N ALA A 132 -11.90 32.98 15.91
CA ALA A 132 -11.13 34.18 16.23
C ALA A 132 -12.04 35.39 16.46
N GLN A 133 -13.06 35.57 15.62
CA GLN A 133 -14.06 36.63 15.78
C GLN A 133 -14.89 36.44 17.07
N LYS A 134 -15.32 35.22 17.35
CA LYS A 134 -16.15 34.91 18.52
C LYS A 134 -15.39 35.05 19.85
N TYR A 135 -14.16 34.54 19.90
CA TYR A 135 -13.36 34.48 21.13
C TYR A 135 -12.31 35.60 21.23
N LYS A 136 -12.24 36.49 20.23
CA LYS A 136 -11.37 37.69 20.18
C LYS A 136 -9.88 37.35 20.31
N PHE A 137 -9.41 36.40 19.51
CA PHE A 137 -7.96 36.11 19.37
C PHE A 137 -7.50 36.40 17.94
N ASP A 138 -6.19 36.52 17.73
CA ASP A 138 -5.61 36.69 16.40
C ASP A 138 -5.63 35.34 15.65
N ALA A 139 -6.30 35.28 14.50
CA ALA A 139 -6.39 34.06 13.70
C ALA A 139 -5.02 33.53 13.23
N LYS A 140 -3.99 34.39 13.19
CA LYS A 140 -2.63 34.04 12.79
C LYS A 140 -1.76 33.59 13.97
N ASP A 141 -2.23 33.69 15.20
CA ASP A 141 -1.46 33.25 16.36
C ASP A 141 -1.49 31.71 16.48
N PRO A 142 -0.36 31.01 16.25
CA PRO A 142 -0.31 29.55 16.33
C PRO A 142 -0.46 29.02 17.76
N ARG A 143 -0.35 29.86 18.79
CA ARG A 143 -0.54 29.47 20.19
C ARG A 143 -1.99 29.58 20.65
N ALA A 144 -2.82 30.33 19.93
CA ALA A 144 -4.22 30.54 20.30
C ALA A 144 -5.09 29.31 19.98
N LEU A 145 -4.84 28.67 18.83
CA LEU A 145 -5.57 27.47 18.39
C LEU A 145 -4.61 26.45 17.80
N PHE A 146 -4.49 25.29 18.46
CA PHE A 146 -3.80 24.15 17.85
C PHE A 146 -4.70 23.50 16.81
N THR A 147 -4.23 23.41 15.57
CA THR A 147 -4.96 22.75 14.49
C THR A 147 -4.23 21.57 13.95
N TYR A 148 -4.96 20.48 13.80
CA TYR A 148 -4.47 19.22 13.27
C TYR A 148 -5.33 18.84 12.07
N ASN A 149 -4.74 18.83 10.89
CA ASN A 149 -5.39 18.38 9.66
C ASN A 149 -4.81 17.03 9.24
N SER A 150 -5.62 15.99 9.31
CA SER A 150 -5.21 14.63 8.92
C SER A 150 -5.06 14.51 7.39
N ILE A 151 -5.86 15.24 6.61
CA ILE A 151 -5.87 15.16 5.14
C ILE A 151 -4.56 15.73 4.56
N GLU A 152 -4.12 16.87 5.08
CA GLU A 152 -2.86 17.48 4.66
C GLU A 152 -1.66 16.58 5.00
N GLN A 153 -1.62 16.01 6.20
CA GLN A 153 -0.57 15.08 6.59
C GLN A 153 -0.56 13.84 5.70
N PHE A 154 -1.73 13.28 5.40
CA PHE A 154 -1.84 12.15 4.49
C PHE A 154 -1.29 12.47 3.10
N GLN A 155 -1.59 13.65 2.56
CA GLN A 155 -1.05 14.08 1.27
C GLN A 155 0.48 14.24 1.31
N GLN A 156 1.02 14.88 2.36
CA GLN A 156 2.48 15.01 2.54
C GLN A 156 3.18 13.65 2.63
N PHE A 157 2.57 12.68 3.33
CA PHE A 157 3.06 11.31 3.37
C PHE A 157 3.04 10.66 1.98
N MET A 158 1.95 10.80 1.24
CA MET A 158 1.83 10.25 -0.12
C MET A 158 2.86 10.85 -1.08
N ASP A 159 3.11 12.15 -0.99
CA ASP A 159 4.10 12.84 -1.81
C ASP A 159 5.53 12.38 -1.49
N LEU A 160 5.86 12.21 -0.21
CA LEU A 160 7.13 11.62 0.22
C LEU A 160 7.32 10.21 -0.35
N PHE A 161 6.31 9.35 -0.23
CA PHE A 161 6.37 7.99 -0.78
C PHE A 161 6.44 7.97 -2.30
N ALA A 162 5.79 8.91 -2.99
CA ALA A 162 5.92 9.07 -4.44
C ALA A 162 7.37 9.41 -4.82
N GLY A 163 8.01 10.33 -4.09
CA GLY A 163 9.43 10.66 -4.27
C GLY A 163 10.35 9.46 -4.06
N ILE A 164 10.14 8.68 -3.00
CA ILE A 164 10.92 7.46 -2.73
C ILE A 164 10.72 6.42 -3.84
N ARG A 165 9.48 6.22 -4.31
CA ARG A 165 9.19 5.30 -5.41
C ARG A 165 9.89 5.69 -6.69
N LEU A 166 9.91 6.98 -7.03
CA LEU A 166 10.63 7.50 -8.18
C LEU A 166 12.14 7.24 -8.06
N PHE A 167 12.71 7.50 -6.88
CA PHE A 167 14.12 7.26 -6.61
C PHE A 167 14.50 5.77 -6.76
N ILE A 168 13.69 4.87 -6.21
CA ILE A 168 13.87 3.42 -6.36
C ILE A 168 13.81 3.02 -7.83
N TRP A 169 12.89 3.60 -8.61
CA TRP A 169 12.78 3.34 -10.05
C TRP A 169 14.05 3.75 -10.81
N ILE A 170 14.62 4.91 -10.51
CA ILE A 170 15.84 5.40 -11.14
C ILE A 170 17.02 4.47 -10.84
N ILE A 171 17.21 4.08 -9.57
CA ILE A 171 18.28 3.15 -9.17
C ILE A 171 18.05 1.77 -9.78
N GLY A 172 16.81 1.30 -9.81
CA GLY A 172 16.44 0.02 -10.39
C GLY A 172 16.80 -0.06 -11.87
N ILE A 173 16.39 0.93 -12.67
CA ILE A 173 16.75 1.02 -14.10
C ILE A 173 18.28 1.14 -14.25
N GLY A 174 18.93 2.00 -13.47
CA GLY A 174 20.38 2.18 -13.53
C GLY A 174 21.15 0.89 -13.27
N THR A 175 20.73 0.11 -12.28
CA THR A 175 21.34 -1.18 -11.93
C THR A 175 21.14 -2.22 -13.04
N ILE A 176 19.96 -2.26 -13.65
CA ILE A 176 19.68 -3.15 -14.79
C ILE A 176 20.59 -2.81 -15.97
N ILE A 177 20.73 -1.52 -16.30
CA ILE A 177 21.59 -1.07 -17.41
C ILE A 177 23.06 -1.42 -17.13
N ALA A 178 23.55 -1.16 -15.92
CA ALA A 178 24.91 -1.51 -15.51
C ALA A 178 25.17 -3.03 -15.61
N GLY A 179 24.20 -3.84 -15.20
CA GLY A 179 24.25 -5.30 -15.33
C GLY A 179 24.32 -5.76 -16.79
N ILE A 180 23.49 -5.19 -17.67
CA ILE A 180 23.49 -5.51 -19.11
C ILE A 180 24.85 -5.18 -19.74
N VAL A 181 25.43 -4.02 -19.43
CA VAL A 181 26.75 -3.63 -19.95
C VAL A 181 27.84 -4.58 -19.46
N GLY A 182 27.81 -4.96 -18.18
CA GLY A 182 28.76 -5.91 -17.59
C GLY A 182 28.73 -7.28 -18.26
N VAL A 183 27.54 -7.87 -18.39
CA VAL A 183 27.36 -9.17 -19.08
C VAL A 183 27.72 -9.06 -20.56
N SER A 184 27.39 -7.95 -21.21
CA SER A 184 27.70 -7.73 -22.63
C SER A 184 29.21 -7.71 -22.90
N ASN A 185 30.01 -7.09 -22.01
CA ASN A 185 31.46 -7.05 -22.18
C ASN A 185 32.10 -8.42 -22.00
N ILE A 186 31.68 -9.17 -20.97
CA ILE A 186 32.14 -10.56 -20.75
C ILE A 186 31.74 -11.45 -21.93
N MET A 187 30.49 -11.32 -22.42
CA MET A 187 30.00 -12.08 -23.57
C MET A 187 30.84 -11.83 -24.83
N MET A 188 31.25 -10.58 -25.08
CA MET A 188 32.10 -10.26 -26.23
C MET A 188 33.46 -10.97 -26.18
N ILE A 189 34.08 -11.05 -25.00
CA ILE A 189 35.38 -11.72 -24.81
C ILE A 189 35.26 -13.23 -25.07
N VAL A 190 34.24 -13.87 -24.51
CA VAL A 190 34.02 -15.33 -24.67
C VAL A 190 33.80 -15.71 -26.14
N VAL A 191 33.06 -14.90 -26.90
CA VAL A 191 32.86 -15.15 -28.34
C VAL A 191 34.17 -15.02 -29.13
N LYS A 192 35.03 -14.06 -28.78
CA LYS A 192 36.36 -13.91 -29.40
C LYS A 192 37.28 -15.11 -29.11
N ASP A 193 37.22 -15.66 -27.91
CA ASP A 193 38.04 -16.81 -27.53
C ASP A 193 37.57 -18.10 -28.23
N ARG A 194 36.25 -18.30 -28.35
CA ARG A 194 35.68 -19.45 -29.09
C ARG A 194 35.79 -19.34 -30.60
N THR A 195 35.88 -18.14 -31.17
CA THR A 195 36.07 -17.96 -32.62
C THR A 195 37.51 -18.22 -33.06
N LYS A 196 38.52 -17.92 -32.23
CA LYS A 196 39.93 -18.31 -32.50
C LYS A 196 40.11 -19.82 -32.68
N GLU A 197 39.35 -20.63 -31.93
CA GLU A 197 39.35 -22.09 -32.08
C GLU A 197 38.71 -22.53 -33.41
N ILE A 198 37.65 -21.84 -33.86
CA ILE A 198 36.92 -22.17 -35.11
C ILE A 198 37.73 -21.80 -36.35
N TYR A 199 38.42 -20.66 -36.38
CA TYR A 199 39.27 -20.27 -37.53
C TYR A 199 40.47 -21.22 -37.73
N ARG A 200 40.90 -21.93 -36.68
CA ARG A 200 41.97 -22.94 -36.76
C ARG A 200 41.47 -24.33 -37.16
N ALA A 201 40.17 -24.58 -37.07
CA ALA A 201 39.56 -25.90 -37.28
C ALA A 201 38.85 -26.07 -38.64
N GLY A 202 38.83 -25.06 -39.52
CA GLY A 202 38.10 -25.17 -40.79
C GLY A 202 38.51 -24.21 -41.87
N ASP A 203 39.43 -24.64 -42.74
CA ASP A 203 39.33 -24.35 -44.17
C ASP A 203 38.01 -24.95 -44.68
N GLY A 204 37.06 -24.13 -45.15
CA GLY A 204 35.92 -24.68 -45.89
C GLY A 204 34.65 -23.85 -46.03
N CYS A 205 34.45 -22.74 -45.32
CA CYS A 205 33.22 -21.94 -45.48
C CYS A 205 33.52 -20.48 -45.87
N ARG A 206 33.45 -20.23 -47.18
CA ARG A 206 33.55 -18.91 -47.80
C ARG A 206 32.32 -18.08 -47.42
N ALA A 207 32.56 -16.87 -46.91
CA ALA A 207 31.56 -15.96 -46.36
C ALA A 207 30.49 -15.54 -47.39
N ALA A 208 29.22 -15.73 -47.06
CA ALA A 208 28.11 -14.95 -47.59
C ALA A 208 27.58 -14.07 -46.44
N GLY A 209 27.79 -12.76 -46.57
CA GLY A 209 27.64 -11.73 -45.55
C GLY A 209 26.36 -11.78 -44.72
N THR A 210 26.40 -12.50 -43.60
CA THR A 210 25.34 -12.48 -42.59
C THR A 210 26.00 -12.52 -41.22
N GLY A 211 25.81 -11.45 -40.43
CA GLY A 211 26.37 -11.35 -39.08
C GLY A 211 25.78 -12.43 -38.18
N ILE A 212 26.56 -13.46 -37.88
CA ILE A 212 26.17 -14.52 -36.94
C ILE A 212 26.50 -14.01 -35.54
N GLN A 213 25.47 -13.62 -34.79
CA GLN A 213 25.58 -13.28 -33.38
C GLN A 213 25.16 -14.49 -32.55
N CYS A 214 26.15 -15.25 -32.06
CA CYS A 214 25.93 -16.40 -31.18
C CYS A 214 25.55 -15.92 -29.76
N ALA A 215 24.27 -15.97 -29.40
CA ALA A 215 23.85 -15.87 -28.00
C ALA A 215 24.02 -17.23 -27.31
N ALA A 216 24.86 -17.29 -26.27
CA ALA A 216 25.22 -18.49 -25.53
C ALA A 216 24.08 -18.97 -24.60
N THR A 217 23.03 -19.57 -25.15
CA THR A 217 22.03 -20.31 -24.36
C THR A 217 21.80 -21.71 -24.93
N GLY A 218 22.83 -22.55 -25.06
CA GLY A 218 22.69 -24.00 -25.37
C GLY A 218 21.82 -24.39 -26.58
N ARG A 219 21.45 -23.43 -27.44
CA ARG A 219 20.64 -23.52 -28.64
C ARG A 219 21.14 -22.41 -29.55
N LEU A 220 21.72 -22.79 -30.68
CA LEU A 220 21.99 -21.84 -31.76
C LEU A 220 20.65 -21.37 -32.31
N PHE A 221 20.29 -20.12 -32.01
CA PHE A 221 19.23 -19.43 -32.73
C PHE A 221 19.84 -18.68 -33.90
N CYS A 222 19.68 -19.22 -35.11
CA CYS A 222 20.07 -18.54 -36.34
C CYS A 222 18.85 -17.74 -36.83
N GLN A 223 18.76 -16.46 -36.46
CA GLN A 223 17.65 -15.61 -36.90
C GLN A 223 17.96 -15.04 -38.29
N SER A 224 17.53 -15.74 -39.33
CA SER A 224 17.49 -15.21 -40.70
C SER A 224 16.27 -14.29 -40.87
N ARG A 225 16.41 -13.26 -41.70
CA ARG A 225 15.36 -12.28 -42.06
C ARG A 225 14.08 -12.90 -42.66
N SER A 226 14.07 -14.21 -42.91
CA SER A 226 12.96 -14.95 -43.54
C SER A 226 12.29 -16.02 -42.65
N GLY A 227 12.50 -16.00 -41.33
CA GLY A 227 11.73 -16.83 -40.37
C GLY A 227 12.55 -17.90 -39.63
N PHE A 228 12.01 -18.32 -38.48
CA PHE A 228 12.63 -19.23 -37.50
C PHE A 228 12.84 -20.65 -38.05
N GLN A 229 14.07 -21.19 -37.95
CA GLN A 229 14.34 -22.62 -38.09
C GLN A 229 14.92 -23.19 -36.80
N TYR A 230 14.39 -24.33 -36.35
CA TYR A 230 14.87 -25.08 -35.19
C TYR A 230 15.80 -26.22 -35.63
N CYS A 231 17.03 -26.26 -35.09
CA CYS A 231 17.88 -27.45 -35.13
C CYS A 231 17.89 -28.09 -33.74
N ASN A 232 17.57 -29.38 -33.66
CA ASN A 232 17.60 -30.15 -32.42
C ASN A 232 18.77 -31.15 -32.45
N TRP A 233 19.68 -31.07 -31.49
CA TRP A 233 20.85 -31.94 -31.37
C TRP A 233 20.45 -33.24 -30.68
N ARG A 234 20.52 -34.38 -31.35
CA ARG A 234 20.26 -35.70 -30.74
C ARG A 234 21.58 -36.46 -30.63
N HIS A 235 22.04 -36.71 -29.40
CA HIS A 235 23.25 -37.46 -29.12
C HIS A 235 23.12 -38.91 -29.60
N ARG A 236 23.96 -39.32 -30.57
CA ARG A 236 24.37 -40.71 -30.79
C ARG A 236 25.84 -40.75 -31.23
N ASN A 237 26.70 -41.09 -30.27
CA ASN A 237 28.11 -41.47 -30.38
C ASN A 237 29.11 -40.53 -31.09
N ILE A 238 30.28 -40.38 -30.46
CA ILE A 238 31.36 -39.42 -30.76
C ILE A 238 32.01 -39.56 -32.15
N ASN A 239 31.79 -40.66 -32.89
CA ASN A 239 32.50 -40.92 -34.15
C ASN A 239 31.67 -40.83 -35.44
N ASN A 240 30.42 -40.34 -35.42
CA ASN A 240 29.69 -40.13 -36.68
C ASN A 240 28.58 -39.07 -36.57
N LEU A 241 28.95 -37.79 -36.71
CA LEU A 241 28.00 -36.67 -36.77
C LEU A 241 27.54 -36.47 -38.22
N ARG A 242 26.31 -36.91 -38.54
CA ARG A 242 25.62 -36.49 -39.78
C ARG A 242 24.55 -35.45 -39.47
N CYS A 243 24.65 -34.30 -40.13
CA CYS A 243 23.60 -33.28 -40.11
C CYS A 243 22.43 -33.73 -41.02
N HIS A 244 21.30 -34.08 -40.43
CA HIS A 244 20.04 -34.20 -41.17
C HIS A 244 19.28 -32.88 -41.07
N CYS A 245 19.30 -32.07 -42.13
CA CYS A 245 18.35 -30.99 -42.29
C CYS A 245 17.03 -31.58 -42.81
N ARG A 246 15.97 -31.60 -42.00
CA ARG A 246 14.60 -31.84 -42.50
C ARG A 246 13.90 -30.50 -42.72
N PRO A 247 13.21 -30.30 -43.85
CA PRO A 247 12.32 -29.15 -44.00
C PRO A 247 11.12 -29.29 -43.06
N CYS A 248 10.68 -28.17 -42.47
CA CYS A 248 9.46 -28.11 -41.67
C CYS A 248 8.24 -28.48 -42.54
N PRO A 249 7.28 -29.26 -42.03
CA PRO A 249 6.05 -29.54 -42.75
C PRO A 249 5.20 -28.26 -42.77
N GLY A 250 5.02 -27.64 -43.93
CA GLY A 250 4.05 -26.55 -44.06
C GLY A 250 4.29 -25.50 -45.16
N THR A 251 5.44 -25.47 -45.84
CA THR A 251 5.70 -24.46 -46.88
C THR A 251 6.02 -25.11 -48.23
N LYS A 252 5.00 -25.16 -49.11
CA LYS A 252 5.12 -25.60 -50.50
C LYS A 252 6.11 -24.68 -51.25
N SER A 253 7.28 -25.20 -51.59
CA SER A 253 8.14 -24.57 -52.60
C SER A 253 7.53 -24.82 -53.99
N ARG A 254 7.24 -23.75 -54.74
CA ARG A 254 6.98 -23.84 -56.19
C ARG A 254 8.17 -24.53 -56.86
N ARG A 255 7.94 -25.70 -57.46
CA ARG A 255 8.79 -26.26 -58.51
C ARG A 255 8.09 -26.01 -59.84
N SER A 256 8.82 -25.44 -60.78
CA SER A 256 8.36 -25.16 -62.14
C SER A 256 8.01 -26.45 -62.87
N GLN A 257 7.03 -26.30 -63.75
CA GLN A 257 6.41 -27.31 -64.61
C GLN A 257 7.41 -28.13 -65.43
N ALA A 258 7.10 -29.43 -65.56
CA ALA A 258 7.33 -30.24 -66.77
C ALA A 258 6.15 -31.22 -66.88
N GLY A 259 5.63 -31.36 -68.09
CA GLY A 259 4.25 -31.80 -68.36
C GLY A 259 3.96 -33.30 -68.25
N GLY A 260 2.71 -33.64 -68.53
CA GLY A 260 2.20 -35.01 -68.64
C GLY A 260 0.69 -35.05 -68.44
N SER A 261 -0.03 -35.39 -69.51
CA SER A 261 -1.49 -35.35 -69.65
C SER A 261 -2.16 -36.70 -69.32
N VAL A 262 -3.50 -36.66 -69.30
CA VAL A 262 -4.49 -37.75 -69.51
C VAL A 262 -5.14 -38.42 -68.29
N GLU A 263 -6.40 -38.02 -68.11
CA GLU A 263 -7.69 -38.73 -67.86
C GLU A 263 -7.83 -39.94 -66.93
N GLY A 264 -8.96 -39.94 -66.24
CA GLY A 264 -9.55 -40.99 -65.40
C GLY A 264 -10.35 -40.39 -64.26
#